data_AF-A0A6N9A463-F1
#
_entry.id   AF-A0A6N9A463-F1
#
_cell.length_a   1.000
_cell.length_b   1.000
_cell.length_c   1.000
_cell.angle_alpha   90.00
_cell.angle_beta   90.00
_cell.angle_gamma   90.00
#
_symmetry.space_group_name_H-M   'P 1'
#
loop_
_entity.id
_entity.type
_entity.pdbx_description
1 polymer ?
#
loop_
_entity_poly.entity_id
_entity_poly.type
_entity_poly.pdbx_seq_one_letter_code
_entity_poly.pdbx_strand_id
1 'polypeptide(L)'
;MTAVQLLIVALAVVVLMGVLGAFVIAYRRSETPAKPSRSWRSGVSRETRKADRSAPPGPVVVVPAPSEPAVEVSTPDDSETVSESEDEEVEEEAEESVAAMQAVEVMRVEELSPQEAGVNRRQFFTRALTTVFGAFLGLNGISYLAFLWPRLSGGFGSDIDVGAIADLRAEVVLNDGSILPKFVPEARAYIVPFAESDISRSQFEGLGVVAGGLTALFQRCVHL
;
A
#
# COMPACT_ATOMS: atom_id res chain seq x y z
N MET A 1 -31.31 8.93 -23.26
CA MET A 1 -29.85 8.86 -23.52
C MET A 1 -29.51 7.40 -23.72
N THR A 2 -28.60 7.05 -24.64
CA THR A 2 -28.13 5.67 -24.82
C THR A 2 -27.11 5.31 -23.73
N ALA A 3 -26.88 4.00 -23.51
CA ALA A 3 -25.87 3.54 -22.55
C ALA A 3 -24.48 4.13 -22.82
N VAL A 4 -24.11 4.27 -24.10
CA VAL A 4 -22.85 4.91 -24.54
C VAL A 4 -22.78 6.38 -24.13
N GLN A 5 -23.86 7.14 -24.28
CA GLN A 5 -23.92 8.55 -23.85
C GLN A 5 -23.74 8.69 -22.33
N LEU A 6 -24.38 7.82 -21.54
CA LEU A 6 -24.22 7.81 -20.08
C LEU A 6 -22.78 7.49 -19.67
N LEU A 7 -22.13 6.53 -20.36
CA LEU A 7 -20.74 6.15 -20.09
C LEU A 7 -19.76 7.31 -20.39
N ILE A 8 -19.95 8.01 -21.51
CA ILE A 8 -19.13 9.18 -21.89
C ILE A 8 -19.29 10.31 -20.85
N VAL A 9 -20.52 10.61 -20.41
CA VAL A 9 -20.78 11.64 -19.39
C VAL A 9 -20.16 11.27 -18.05
N ALA A 10 -20.29 10.01 -17.61
CA ALA A 10 -19.67 9.54 -16.38
C ALA A 10 -18.13 9.65 -16.42
N LEU A 11 -17.52 9.26 -17.53
CA LEU A 11 -16.06 9.32 -17.71
C LEU A 11 -15.57 10.78 -17.72
N ALA A 12 -16.28 11.69 -18.38
CA ALA A 12 -15.98 13.12 -18.36
C ALA A 12 -16.04 13.72 -16.94
N VAL A 13 -17.03 13.32 -16.12
CA VAL A 13 -17.16 13.76 -14.72
C VAL A 13 -15.99 13.24 -13.86
N VAL A 14 -15.58 11.98 -14.05
CA VAL A 14 -14.43 11.40 -13.33
C VAL A 14 -13.13 12.10 -13.69
N VAL A 15 -12.89 12.38 -14.97
CA VAL A 15 -11.71 13.14 -15.42
C VAL A 15 -11.73 14.56 -14.84
N LEU A 16 -12.87 15.24 -14.85
CA LEU A 16 -13.01 16.58 -14.30
C LEU A 16 -12.77 16.61 -12.78
N MET A 17 -13.27 15.63 -12.03
CA MET A 17 -12.96 15.47 -10.60
C MET A 17 -11.48 15.15 -10.34
N GLY A 18 -10.85 14.34 -11.20
CA GLY A 18 -9.41 14.07 -11.14
C GLY A 18 -8.57 15.33 -11.35
N VAL A 19 -8.92 16.15 -12.35
CA VAL A 19 -8.29 17.46 -12.59
C VAL A 19 -8.53 18.42 -11.42
N LEU A 20 -9.76 18.49 -10.88
CA LEU A 20 -10.07 19.34 -9.73
C LEU A 20 -9.28 18.92 -8.48
N GLY A 21 -9.18 17.62 -8.21
CA GLY A 21 -8.39 17.07 -7.11
C GLY A 21 -6.91 17.34 -7.26
N ALA A 22 -6.35 17.12 -8.46
CA ALA A 22 -4.96 17.46 -8.77
C ALA A 22 -4.69 18.97 -8.62
N PHE A 23 -5.63 19.82 -9.07
CA PHE A 23 -5.56 21.26 -8.90
C PHE A 23 -5.59 21.65 -7.41
N VAL A 24 -6.47 21.08 -6.59
CA VAL A 24 -6.51 21.36 -5.14
C VAL A 24 -5.21 20.92 -4.45
N ILE A 25 -4.62 19.78 -4.84
CA ILE A 25 -3.33 19.32 -4.29
C ILE A 25 -2.20 20.28 -4.71
N ALA A 26 -2.14 20.68 -5.98
CA ALA A 26 -1.14 21.63 -6.48
C ALA A 26 -1.32 23.02 -5.85
N TYR A 27 -2.56 23.48 -5.72
CA TYR A 27 -2.92 24.76 -5.10
C TYR A 27 -2.51 24.79 -3.63
N ARG A 28 -2.85 23.76 -2.83
CA ARG A 28 -2.40 23.65 -1.43
C ARG A 28 -0.88 23.55 -1.29
N ARG A 29 -0.17 23.04 -2.31
CA ARG A 29 1.31 23.05 -2.39
C ARG A 29 1.87 24.43 -2.78
N SER A 30 1.10 25.25 -3.49
CA SER A 30 1.43 26.66 -3.76
C SER A 30 1.09 27.60 -2.60
N GLU A 31 0.06 27.28 -1.81
CA GLU A 31 -0.31 27.95 -0.56
C GLU A 31 0.63 27.62 0.63
N THR A 32 1.74 26.93 0.36
CA THR A 32 2.95 27.04 1.18
C THR A 32 3.93 28.03 0.55
N PRO A 33 3.66 29.35 0.54
CA PRO A 33 4.75 30.30 0.40
C PRO A 33 5.68 30.10 1.60
N ALA A 34 6.97 30.29 1.38
CA ALA A 34 7.94 30.31 2.46
C ALA A 34 7.65 31.50 3.40
N LYS A 35 6.82 31.27 4.42
CA LYS A 35 6.70 32.19 5.57
C LYS A 35 7.92 31.94 6.46
N PRO A 36 8.92 32.84 6.50
CA PRO A 36 9.90 32.81 7.58
C PRO A 36 9.17 32.97 8.92
N SER A 37 9.79 32.50 10.00
CA SER A 37 9.35 32.63 11.41
C SER A 37 8.23 31.73 11.96
N ARG A 38 7.61 30.81 11.20
CA ARG A 38 6.80 29.76 11.85
C ARG A 38 7.73 28.71 12.48
N SER A 39 8.13 28.93 13.73
CA SER A 39 8.97 28.00 14.50
C SER A 39 8.41 26.57 14.43
N TRP A 40 9.28 25.57 14.23
CA TRP A 40 8.90 24.16 14.12
C TRP A 40 8.08 23.72 15.35
N ARG A 41 8.56 24.15 16.54
CA ARG A 41 7.80 24.88 17.57
C ARG A 41 6.28 24.65 17.52
N SER A 42 5.63 25.47 16.70
CA SER A 42 4.18 25.56 16.53
C SER A 42 3.48 24.28 16.05
N GLY A 43 4.16 23.40 15.32
CA GLY A 43 3.61 22.14 14.80
C GLY A 43 3.64 20.98 15.79
N VAL A 44 4.38 21.11 16.89
CA VAL A 44 4.50 20.07 17.93
C VAL A 44 3.28 20.08 18.86
N SER A 45 2.77 18.92 19.27
CA SER A 45 1.63 18.84 20.19
C SER A 45 1.96 19.46 21.56
N ARG A 46 0.95 19.98 22.28
CA ARG A 46 1.16 20.55 23.64
C ARG A 46 1.74 19.52 24.62
N GLU A 47 1.32 18.26 24.49
CA GLU A 47 1.79 17.16 25.33
C GLU A 47 3.29 16.91 25.09
N THR A 48 3.70 16.83 23.83
CA THR A 48 5.11 16.64 23.45
C THR A 48 5.98 17.82 23.91
N ARG A 49 5.47 19.07 23.85
CA ARG A 49 6.17 20.27 24.37
C ARG A 49 6.22 20.37 25.91
N LYS A 50 5.48 19.53 26.63
CA LYS A 50 5.49 19.45 28.10
C LYS A 50 6.39 18.30 28.58
N ALA A 51 6.47 17.23 27.80
CA ALA A 51 7.38 16.11 28.03
C ALA A 51 8.85 16.45 27.69
N ASP A 52 9.07 17.40 26.79
CA ASP A 52 10.40 17.83 26.37
C ASP A 52 11.11 18.66 27.47
N ARG A 53 12.15 18.06 28.06
CA ARG A 53 13.03 18.66 29.08
C ARG A 53 14.42 19.02 28.53
N SER A 54 14.62 18.96 27.22
CA SER A 54 15.96 19.09 26.61
C SER A 54 16.50 20.53 26.53
N ALA A 55 15.67 21.54 26.79
CA ALA A 55 16.08 22.94 26.69
C ALA A 55 16.91 23.40 27.91
N PRO A 56 18.18 23.81 27.75
CA PRO A 56 18.99 24.32 28.85
C PRO A 56 18.53 25.72 29.30
N PRO A 57 18.65 26.05 30.61
CA PRO A 57 18.22 27.33 31.14
C PRO A 57 19.26 28.44 30.93
N GLY A 58 19.32 29.01 29.73
CA GLY A 58 19.97 30.32 29.50
C GLY A 58 20.85 30.44 28.24
N PRO A 59 21.18 31.67 27.81
CA PRO A 59 22.03 31.92 26.66
C PRO A 59 23.52 31.76 27.03
N VAL A 60 24.20 30.83 26.36
CA VAL A 60 25.66 30.64 26.47
C VAL A 60 26.39 31.74 25.71
N VAL A 61 27.42 32.32 26.33
CA VAL A 61 28.31 33.34 25.76
C VAL A 61 29.72 32.74 25.62
N VAL A 62 30.31 32.85 24.44
CA VAL A 62 31.70 32.45 24.17
C VAL A 62 32.57 33.71 24.16
N VAL A 63 33.69 33.68 24.88
CA VAL A 63 34.72 34.73 24.86
C VAL A 63 35.97 34.13 24.19
N PRO A 64 36.47 34.72 23.09
CA PRO A 64 37.67 34.20 22.42
C PRO A 64 38.92 34.48 23.24
N ALA A 65 39.74 33.45 23.46
CA ALA A 65 41.08 33.56 24.04
C ALA A 65 42.12 34.00 22.97
N PRO A 66 43.25 34.62 23.36
CA PRO A 66 44.14 35.32 22.43
C PRO A 66 45.01 34.39 21.57
N SER A 67 45.61 34.99 20.55
CA SER A 67 46.24 34.36 19.40
C SER A 67 47.66 33.80 19.62
N GLU A 68 47.92 32.68 18.91
CA GLU A 68 49.19 32.22 18.33
C GLU A 68 50.31 31.62 19.22
N PRO A 69 51.25 30.80 18.65
CA PRO A 69 51.26 30.18 17.32
C PRO A 69 51.55 28.65 17.29
N ALA A 70 51.36 28.10 16.09
CA ALA A 70 51.54 26.72 15.62
C ALA A 70 52.78 25.93 16.09
N VAL A 71 52.58 24.61 16.27
CA VAL A 71 53.58 23.56 16.02
C VAL A 71 52.93 22.41 15.23
N GLU A 72 53.75 21.71 14.45
CA GLU A 72 53.45 20.84 13.32
C GLU A 72 53.19 19.33 13.62
N VAL A 73 52.38 18.72 12.74
CA VAL A 73 52.64 17.43 12.02
C VAL A 73 52.43 16.06 12.69
N SER A 74 52.00 15.12 11.81
CA SER A 74 52.01 13.64 11.89
C SER A 74 50.95 12.87 12.69
N THR A 75 49.93 12.41 11.96
CA THR A 75 49.45 11.01 11.96
C THR A 75 50.52 10.07 11.35
N PRO A 76 50.52 8.72 11.51
CA PRO A 76 49.32 7.90 11.73
C PRO A 76 49.46 6.62 12.61
N ASP A 77 48.32 5.93 12.75
CA ASP A 77 48.12 4.47 12.83
C ASP A 77 48.84 3.65 13.93
N ASP A 78 48.06 3.00 14.79
CA ASP A 78 48.48 1.86 15.60
C ASP A 78 47.32 0.86 15.78
N SER A 79 47.54 -0.38 15.34
CA SER A 79 46.64 -1.52 15.54
C SER A 79 47.14 -2.39 16.70
N GLU A 80 46.20 -2.96 17.47
CA GLU A 80 46.31 -4.23 18.22
C GLU A 80 47.66 -4.56 18.89
N THR A 81 47.74 -4.81 20.20
CA THR A 81 47.38 -6.12 20.78
C THR A 81 47.50 -6.09 22.32
N VAL A 82 46.77 -7.00 22.98
CA VAL A 82 46.64 -7.20 24.44
C VAL A 82 47.78 -8.04 25.06
N SER A 83 48.19 -7.70 26.29
CA SER A 83 48.85 -8.56 27.31
C SER A 83 48.84 -7.75 28.64
N GLU A 84 48.16 -8.21 29.71
CA GLU A 84 48.74 -8.87 30.92
C GLU A 84 49.81 -8.02 31.66
N SER A 85 49.86 -7.93 32.99
CA SER A 85 49.05 -8.56 34.07
C SER A 85 49.22 -7.81 35.40
N GLU A 86 48.37 -8.18 36.38
CA GLU A 86 48.61 -8.17 37.84
C GLU A 86 48.69 -6.85 38.64
N ASP A 87 48.24 -6.98 39.89
CA ASP A 87 48.02 -5.96 40.89
C ASP A 87 49.26 -5.76 41.80
N GLU A 88 49.47 -4.56 42.34
CA GLU A 88 49.64 -4.34 43.79
C GLU A 88 49.74 -2.83 44.16
N GLU A 89 48.94 -2.46 45.16
CA GLU A 89 49.15 -1.49 46.26
C GLU A 89 50.16 -0.32 46.12
N VAL A 90 49.70 0.90 46.45
CA VAL A 90 50.10 1.62 47.69
C VAL A 90 49.14 2.79 47.97
N GLU A 91 48.97 3.09 49.26
CA GLU A 91 47.99 3.97 49.87
C GLU A 91 48.33 5.48 49.77
N GLU A 92 47.34 6.32 50.12
CA GLU A 92 47.38 7.57 50.92
C GLU A 92 48.62 8.52 50.88
N GLU A 93 48.50 9.85 50.91
CA GLU A 93 47.39 10.74 51.28
C GLU A 93 47.65 12.16 50.71
N ALA A 94 46.61 13.01 50.66
CA ALA A 94 46.60 14.48 50.90
C ALA A 94 47.74 15.37 50.29
N GLU A 95 47.51 16.44 49.52
CA GLU A 95 46.65 17.62 49.79
C GLU A 95 46.48 18.52 48.53
N GLU A 96 45.47 19.40 48.59
CA GLU A 96 45.29 20.65 47.82
C GLU A 96 45.64 20.74 46.31
N SER A 97 44.59 20.75 45.47
CA SER A 97 44.46 21.79 44.43
C SER A 97 43.01 21.98 43.94
N VAL A 98 42.25 22.84 44.62
CA VAL A 98 40.91 23.27 44.17
C VAL A 98 41.05 24.35 43.08
N ALA A 99 41.52 23.99 41.88
CA ALA A 99 41.69 24.98 40.80
C ALA A 99 41.79 24.42 39.36
N ALA A 100 40.77 23.69 38.87
CA ALA A 100 40.45 23.63 37.42
C ALA A 100 39.12 22.92 37.12
N MET A 101 37.98 23.51 37.46
CA MET A 101 36.75 23.18 36.71
C MET A 101 36.92 23.78 35.31
N GLN A 102 37.35 22.97 34.34
CA GLN A 102 37.28 23.36 32.93
C GLN A 102 35.83 23.74 32.62
N ALA A 103 35.63 24.99 32.22
CA ALA A 103 34.35 25.44 31.69
C ALA A 103 34.12 24.73 30.36
N VAL A 104 33.36 23.64 30.39
CA VAL A 104 32.93 22.91 29.19
C VAL A 104 32.23 23.91 28.28
N GLU A 105 32.86 24.21 27.15
CA GLU A 105 32.32 25.14 26.16
C GLU A 105 31.03 24.53 25.61
N VAL A 106 29.89 25.05 26.06
CA VAL A 106 28.58 24.59 25.61
C VAL A 106 28.40 25.11 24.19
N MET A 107 28.80 24.28 23.21
CA MET A 107 28.51 24.53 21.81
C MET A 107 27.03 24.86 21.67
N ARG A 108 26.74 26.05 21.11
CA ARG A 108 25.39 26.46 20.78
C ARG A 108 24.89 25.50 19.70
N VAL A 109 24.10 24.51 20.09
CA VAL A 109 23.34 23.68 19.18
C VAL A 109 22.29 24.57 18.53
N GLU A 110 22.67 25.19 17.42
CA GLU A 110 21.75 25.95 16.60
C GLU A 110 20.74 24.98 15.99
N GLU A 111 19.48 25.07 16.41
CA GLU A 111 18.40 24.26 15.86
C GLU A 111 18.25 24.62 14.37
N LEU A 112 18.76 23.76 13.48
CA LEU A 112 18.64 23.94 12.03
C LEU A 112 17.21 24.37 11.68
N SER A 113 17.08 25.41 10.85
CA SER A 113 15.76 25.92 10.52
C SER A 113 14.90 24.82 9.87
N PRO A 114 13.56 24.93 9.89
CA PRO A 114 12.68 23.94 9.25
C PRO A 114 12.97 23.73 7.75
N GLN A 115 13.66 24.68 7.12
CA GLN A 115 14.11 24.64 5.74
C GLN A 115 15.44 23.86 5.58
N GLU A 116 16.37 24.01 6.52
CA GLU A 116 17.69 23.34 6.50
C GLU A 116 17.64 21.91 7.07
N ALA A 117 16.79 21.66 8.08
CA ALA A 117 16.63 20.35 8.70
C ALA A 117 15.97 19.29 7.80
N GLY A 118 15.41 19.71 6.64
CA GLY A 118 14.82 18.83 5.64
C GLY A 118 13.67 17.95 6.15
N VAL A 119 13.59 16.72 5.66
CA VAL A 119 12.61 15.72 6.12
C VAL A 119 13.29 14.80 7.12
N ASN A 120 12.93 14.90 8.41
CA ASN A 120 13.46 13.99 9.43
C ASN A 120 13.04 12.52 9.13
N ARG A 121 13.89 11.57 9.55
CA ARG A 121 13.71 10.12 9.26
C ARG A 121 12.31 9.61 9.63
N ARG A 122 11.79 10.01 10.79
CA ARG A 122 10.46 9.62 11.28
C ARG A 122 9.35 10.14 10.38
N GLN A 123 9.43 11.41 9.96
CA GLN A 123 8.48 12.05 9.03
C GLN A 123 8.52 11.43 7.64
N PHE A 124 9.70 11.03 7.16
CA PHE A 124 9.83 10.24 5.94
C PHE A 124 9.11 8.91 6.08
N PHE A 125 9.44 8.10 7.09
CA PHE A 125 8.82 6.78 7.28
C PHE A 125 7.32 6.85 7.54
N THR A 126 6.82 7.78 8.36
CA THR A 126 5.37 7.94 8.56
C THR A 126 4.67 8.34 7.27
N ARG A 127 5.21 9.28 6.48
CA ARG A 127 4.62 9.65 5.18
C ARG A 127 4.64 8.51 4.18
N ALA A 128 5.77 7.79 4.06
CA ALA A 128 5.90 6.63 3.19
C ALA A 128 4.90 5.54 3.57
N LEU A 129 4.83 5.17 4.85
CA LEU A 129 3.89 4.17 5.37
C LEU A 129 2.43 4.55 5.10
N THR A 130 2.02 5.78 5.44
CA THR A 130 0.65 6.26 5.16
C THR A 130 0.34 6.31 3.66
N THR A 131 1.32 6.65 2.82
CA THR A 131 1.12 6.71 1.36
C THR A 131 0.96 5.30 0.77
N VAL A 132 1.83 4.37 1.15
CA VAL A 132 1.80 2.98 0.65
C VAL A 132 0.54 2.25 1.13
N PHE A 133 0.22 2.31 2.43
CA PHE A 133 -1.02 1.70 2.94
C PHE A 133 -2.26 2.40 2.40
N GLY A 134 -2.27 3.73 2.29
CA GLY A 134 -3.40 4.48 1.72
C GLY A 134 -3.67 4.11 0.26
N ALA A 135 -2.61 3.98 -0.56
CA ALA A 135 -2.72 3.52 -1.94
C ALA A 135 -3.20 2.07 -2.02
N PHE A 136 -2.65 1.17 -1.19
CA PHE A 136 -3.07 -0.23 -1.13
C PHE A 136 -4.55 -0.38 -0.74
N LEU A 137 -5.02 0.31 0.30
CA LEU A 137 -6.43 0.30 0.71
C LEU A 137 -7.33 0.91 -0.38
N GLY A 138 -6.90 2.00 -1.01
CA GLY A 138 -7.66 2.63 -2.11
C GLY A 138 -7.85 1.70 -3.31
N LEU A 139 -6.78 1.03 -3.75
CA LEU A 139 -6.81 0.06 -4.86
C LEU A 139 -7.65 -1.19 -4.53
N ASN A 140 -7.57 -1.70 -3.29
CA ASN A 140 -8.42 -2.81 -2.85
C ASN A 140 -9.89 -2.40 -2.76
N GLY A 141 -10.19 -1.21 -2.23
CA GLY A 141 -11.55 -0.67 -2.18
C GLY A 141 -12.18 -0.54 -3.56
N ILE A 142 -11.44 0.00 -4.54
CA ILE A 142 -11.89 0.06 -5.95
C ILE A 142 -12.12 -1.35 -6.52
N SER A 143 -11.22 -2.30 -6.25
CA SER A 143 -11.37 -3.70 -6.69
C SER A 143 -12.64 -4.36 -6.10
N TYR A 144 -12.93 -4.15 -4.82
CA TYR A 144 -14.16 -4.66 -4.21
C TYR A 144 -15.42 -4.00 -4.79
N LEU A 145 -15.40 -2.70 -5.05
CA LEU A 145 -16.50 -2.03 -5.76
C LEU A 145 -16.68 -2.57 -7.20
N ALA A 146 -15.59 -2.92 -7.88
CA ALA A 146 -15.65 -3.54 -9.21
C ALA A 146 -16.26 -4.96 -9.18
N PHE A 147 -16.12 -5.71 -8.09
CA PHE A 147 -16.84 -6.98 -7.88
C PHE A 147 -18.35 -6.80 -7.67
N LEU A 148 -18.77 -5.68 -7.07
CA LEU A 148 -20.19 -5.33 -6.92
C LEU A 148 -20.79 -4.72 -8.20
N TRP A 149 -19.97 -4.35 -9.18
CA TRP A 149 -20.46 -3.73 -10.41
C TRP A 149 -21.17 -4.76 -11.31
N PRO A 150 -22.43 -4.53 -11.72
CA PRO A 150 -23.16 -5.48 -12.54
C PRO A 150 -22.50 -5.61 -13.93
N ARG A 151 -22.23 -6.85 -14.35
CA ARG A 151 -21.77 -7.11 -15.72
C ARG A 151 -22.98 -6.96 -16.65
N LEU A 152 -22.90 -6.03 -17.61
CA LEU A 152 -24.02 -5.73 -18.52
C LEU A 152 -24.18 -6.75 -19.67
N SER A 153 -23.26 -7.70 -19.80
CA SER A 153 -23.27 -8.77 -20.80
C SER A 153 -22.54 -9.99 -20.26
N GLY A 154 -23.17 -11.17 -20.31
CA GLY A 154 -22.67 -12.41 -19.76
C GLY A 154 -22.81 -12.49 -18.23
N GLY A 155 -23.49 -13.52 -17.73
CA GLY A 155 -23.73 -13.70 -16.31
C GLY A 155 -24.63 -14.89 -16.00
N PHE A 156 -25.08 -14.99 -14.74
CA PHE A 156 -26.03 -16.03 -14.35
C PHE A 156 -27.38 -15.82 -15.05
N GLY A 157 -27.77 -16.74 -15.92
CA GLY A 157 -29.01 -16.65 -16.70
C GLY A 157 -28.93 -15.83 -18.00
N SER A 158 -27.73 -15.51 -18.51
CA SER A 158 -27.59 -15.06 -19.90
C SER A 158 -27.61 -16.24 -20.87
N ASP A 159 -27.99 -16.00 -22.13
CA ASP A 159 -27.82 -16.97 -23.21
C ASP A 159 -26.34 -17.35 -23.40
N ILE A 160 -26.07 -18.63 -23.67
CA ILE A 160 -24.73 -19.18 -23.85
C ILE A 160 -24.70 -19.92 -25.17
N ASP A 161 -23.80 -19.52 -26.06
CA ASP A 161 -23.50 -20.27 -27.28
C ASP A 161 -22.54 -21.43 -26.95
N VAL A 162 -22.97 -22.65 -27.24
CA VAL A 162 -22.25 -23.90 -26.98
C VAL A 162 -21.73 -24.53 -28.29
N GLY A 163 -22.03 -23.90 -29.43
CA GLY A 163 -21.71 -24.40 -30.77
C GLY A 163 -22.83 -25.20 -31.43
N ALA A 164 -22.53 -25.81 -32.58
CA ALA A 164 -23.54 -26.46 -33.41
C ALA A 164 -24.00 -27.82 -32.85
N ILE A 165 -25.31 -28.08 -32.92
CA ILE A 165 -25.95 -29.30 -32.42
C ILE A 165 -25.34 -30.58 -33.04
N ALA A 166 -24.92 -30.52 -34.32
CA ALA A 166 -24.30 -31.65 -35.01
C ALA A 166 -22.96 -32.05 -34.38
N ASP A 167 -22.10 -31.07 -34.11
CA ASP A 167 -20.77 -31.28 -33.50
C ASP A 167 -20.92 -31.76 -32.06
N LEU A 168 -21.84 -31.13 -31.30
CA LEU A 168 -22.17 -31.55 -29.93
C LEU A 168 -22.70 -32.97 -29.87
N ARG A 169 -23.50 -33.41 -30.85
CA ARG A 169 -23.98 -34.80 -30.92
C ARG A 169 -22.83 -35.78 -31.18
N ALA A 170 -21.90 -35.45 -32.07
CA ALA A 170 -20.75 -36.30 -32.39
C ALA A 170 -19.73 -36.40 -31.22
N GLU A 171 -19.64 -35.36 -30.39
CA GLU A 171 -18.81 -35.36 -29.18
C GLU A 171 -19.46 -36.11 -28.00
N VAL A 172 -20.79 -36.01 -27.86
CA VAL A 172 -21.55 -36.62 -26.75
C VAL A 172 -21.91 -38.09 -27.01
N VAL A 173 -22.19 -38.46 -28.26
CA VAL A 173 -22.52 -39.83 -28.67
C VAL A 173 -21.44 -40.34 -29.62
N LEU A 174 -20.59 -41.21 -29.09
CA LEU A 174 -19.45 -41.75 -29.84
C LEU A 174 -19.92 -42.80 -30.87
N ASN A 175 -19.06 -43.09 -31.85
CA ASN A 175 -19.36 -44.04 -32.93
C ASN A 175 -19.59 -45.50 -32.45
N ASP A 176 -19.18 -45.83 -31.22
CA ASP A 176 -19.42 -47.13 -30.57
C ASP A 176 -20.76 -47.17 -29.80
N GLY A 177 -21.51 -46.07 -29.79
CA GLY A 177 -22.76 -45.91 -29.03
C GLY A 177 -22.54 -45.56 -27.55
N SER A 178 -21.30 -45.35 -27.11
CA SER A 178 -21.02 -44.85 -25.76
C SER A 178 -21.39 -43.37 -25.62
N ILE A 179 -21.75 -42.97 -24.40
CA ILE A 179 -22.17 -41.60 -24.07
C ILE A 179 -21.07 -40.96 -23.24
N LEU A 180 -20.52 -39.84 -23.73
CA LEU A 180 -19.56 -39.01 -23.02
C LEU A 180 -20.17 -37.62 -22.77
N PRO A 181 -20.74 -37.36 -21.58
CA PRO A 181 -21.38 -36.07 -21.30
C PRO A 181 -20.40 -34.89 -21.45
N LYS A 182 -20.69 -33.97 -22.37
CA LYS A 182 -19.84 -32.79 -22.59
C LYS A 182 -20.10 -31.76 -21.50
N PHE A 183 -19.08 -31.40 -20.74
CA PHE A 183 -19.18 -30.35 -19.73
C PHE A 183 -19.02 -28.95 -20.34
N VAL A 184 -19.95 -28.05 -20.02
CA VAL A 184 -19.93 -26.64 -20.44
C VAL A 184 -19.70 -25.78 -19.18
N PRO A 185 -18.49 -25.28 -18.93
CA PRO A 185 -18.15 -24.58 -17.69
C PRO A 185 -18.90 -23.24 -17.53
N GLU A 186 -19.22 -22.56 -18.63
CA GLU A 186 -19.99 -21.31 -18.66
C GLU A 186 -21.42 -21.55 -18.15
N ALA A 187 -22.05 -22.64 -18.60
CA ALA A 187 -23.40 -23.03 -18.24
C ALA A 187 -23.48 -23.83 -16.92
N ARG A 188 -22.33 -24.32 -16.42
CA ARG A 188 -22.25 -25.27 -15.29
C ARG A 188 -23.17 -26.47 -15.50
N ALA A 189 -23.20 -26.99 -16.72
CA ALA A 189 -24.10 -28.04 -17.16
C ALA A 189 -23.37 -29.06 -18.02
N TYR A 190 -23.91 -30.28 -18.04
CA TYR A 190 -23.51 -31.34 -18.96
C TYR A 190 -24.52 -31.44 -20.09
N ILE A 191 -24.04 -31.47 -21.33
CA ILE A 191 -24.86 -31.84 -22.48
C ILE A 191 -24.96 -33.36 -22.52
N VAL A 192 -26.19 -33.87 -22.49
CA VAL A 192 -26.50 -35.30 -22.46
C VAL A 192 -27.55 -35.63 -23.52
N PRO A 193 -27.54 -36.86 -24.08
CA PRO A 193 -28.55 -37.27 -25.05
C PRO A 193 -29.90 -37.48 -24.35
N PHE A 194 -30.97 -36.97 -24.96
CA PHE A 194 -32.33 -37.16 -24.50
C PHE A 194 -33.26 -37.23 -25.71
N ALA A 195 -33.91 -38.37 -25.93
CA ALA A 195 -34.73 -38.56 -27.12
C ALA A 195 -36.02 -37.72 -27.06
N GLU A 196 -36.38 -37.08 -28.16
CA GLU A 196 -37.59 -36.25 -28.24
C GLU A 196 -38.87 -37.07 -28.00
N SER A 197 -38.84 -38.38 -28.30
CA SER A 197 -39.89 -39.36 -27.99
C SER A 197 -40.08 -39.67 -26.49
N ASP A 198 -39.16 -39.24 -25.64
CA ASP A 198 -39.22 -39.43 -24.18
C ASP A 198 -39.77 -38.18 -23.48
N ILE A 199 -39.87 -37.03 -24.17
CA ILE A 199 -40.36 -35.76 -23.60
C ILE A 199 -41.79 -35.90 -23.07
N SER A 200 -42.71 -36.50 -23.85
CA SER A 200 -44.11 -36.72 -23.46
C SER A 200 -44.32 -37.76 -22.35
N ARG A 201 -43.25 -38.45 -21.94
CA ARG A 201 -43.22 -39.34 -20.76
C ARG A 201 -42.49 -38.70 -19.57
N SER A 202 -42.12 -37.43 -19.67
CA SER A 202 -41.33 -36.70 -18.69
C SER A 202 -42.09 -35.48 -18.14
N GLN A 203 -41.61 -34.95 -17.01
CA GLN A 203 -42.09 -33.69 -16.44
C GLN A 203 -41.75 -32.43 -17.26
N PHE A 204 -41.08 -32.58 -18.41
CA PHE A 204 -40.59 -31.48 -19.24
C PHE A 204 -41.41 -31.22 -20.51
N GLU A 205 -42.58 -31.84 -20.63
CA GLU A 205 -43.50 -31.62 -21.74
C GLU A 205 -43.86 -30.12 -21.88
N GLY A 206 -43.76 -29.60 -23.11
CA GLY A 206 -44.03 -28.19 -23.43
C GLY A 206 -42.94 -27.18 -23.02
N LEU A 207 -41.87 -27.58 -22.34
CA LEU A 207 -40.84 -26.66 -21.81
C LEU A 207 -39.65 -26.37 -22.74
N GLY A 208 -39.58 -27.00 -23.92
CA GLY A 208 -38.53 -26.72 -24.91
C GLY A 208 -37.10 -27.09 -24.48
N VAL A 209 -36.94 -27.98 -23.49
CA VAL A 209 -35.63 -28.32 -22.87
C VAL A 209 -34.73 -29.24 -23.72
N VAL A 210 -35.20 -29.67 -24.89
CA VAL A 210 -34.49 -30.60 -25.78
C VAL A 210 -34.31 -29.94 -27.14
N ALA A 211 -33.09 -29.94 -27.65
CA ALA A 211 -32.75 -29.43 -28.96
C ALA A 211 -31.99 -30.50 -29.75
N GLY A 212 -32.63 -31.07 -30.78
CA GLY A 212 -32.03 -32.08 -31.64
C GLY A 212 -31.56 -33.32 -30.86
N GLY A 213 -32.41 -33.86 -29.99
CA GLY A 213 -32.10 -35.03 -29.17
C GLY A 213 -31.02 -34.85 -28.09
N LEU A 214 -30.65 -33.60 -27.75
CA LEU A 214 -29.74 -33.25 -26.66
C LEU A 214 -30.44 -32.36 -25.63
N THR A 215 -30.07 -32.47 -24.36
CA THR A 215 -30.52 -31.58 -23.28
C THR A 215 -29.36 -31.17 -22.36
N ALA A 216 -29.53 -30.09 -21.61
CA ALA A 216 -28.55 -29.57 -20.67
C ALA A 216 -28.96 -29.90 -19.22
N LEU A 217 -28.13 -30.70 -18.55
CA LEU A 217 -28.35 -31.15 -17.17
C LEU A 217 -27.39 -30.41 -16.23
N PHE A 218 -27.93 -29.66 -15.26
CA PHE A 218 -27.12 -28.86 -14.32
C PHE A 218 -26.15 -29.73 -13.51
N GLN A 219 -24.90 -29.30 -13.37
CA GLN A 219 -23.79 -30.10 -12.81
C GLN A 219 -23.98 -30.61 -11.37
N ARG A 220 -24.97 -30.09 -10.63
CA ARG A 220 -25.22 -30.40 -9.22
C ARG A 220 -26.68 -30.83 -9.05
N CYS A 221 -26.87 -31.94 -8.36
CA CYS A 221 -28.21 -32.41 -7.99
C CYS A 221 -28.91 -31.37 -7.08
N VAL A 222 -30.22 -31.20 -7.25
CA VAL A 222 -31.05 -30.31 -6.43
C VAL A 222 -31.24 -30.78 -4.99
N HIS A 223 -30.81 -32.01 -4.67
CA HIS A 223 -30.99 -32.61 -3.34
C HIS A 223 -30.18 -31.88 -2.26
N LEU A 224 -28.86 -31.77 -2.43
CA LEU A 224 -27.92 -30.85 -1.77
C LEU A 224 -26.50 -31.07 -2.32
#